data_AF-Q46LM3-F1
#
_entry.id   AF-Q46LM3-F1
#
_cell.length_a   1.000
_cell.length_b   1.000
_cell.length_c   1.000
_cell.angle_alpha   90.00
_cell.angle_beta   90.00
_cell.angle_gamma   90.00
#
_symmetry.space_group_name_H-M   'P 1'
#
loop_
_entity.id
_entity.type
_entity.pdbx_description
1 polymer ?
#
loop_
_entity_poly.entity_id
_entity_poly.type
_entity_poly.pdbx_seq_one_letter_code
_entity_poly.pdbx_strand_id
1 'polypeptide(L)'
;MCWGSIEGNFQKNLTDIRIAIAGDLHGSWSQDDLDLLLELNPDGVLFVGDLSDGDLRIVRGINKISIPTSVVLGNHDRGRDGSGNVLQAQLDLLGEKNCSWNLSKWSLKELSVVGARPCSGGGGFFLTPEVKSVFGDVSLDESVFRIVSAAKSAPLDLPLLILAHSGPVGLGSEASSLCGRDWKLPSMDWGDKDLGIAIDQIRKFRVPELVVFGHTHHQLRIGGNRTRKTFAQDLWGTSYLNAACVPRRGIDSAGENLCHFSWVEFSNNKLVHVSHRWFRNDASIAYKEVLLNQEN
;
A
#
# COMPACT_ATOMS: atom_id res chain seq x y z
N MET A 1 -0.66 54.39 3.42
CA MET A 1 0.16 53.17 3.32
C MET A 1 -0.64 52.03 3.94
N CYS A 2 -1.45 51.34 3.13
CA CYS A 2 -2.11 50.10 3.56
C CYS A 2 -1.29 48.95 3.00
N TRP A 3 -0.77 48.12 3.89
CA TRP A 3 -0.11 46.87 3.55
C TRP A 3 -1.20 45.88 3.15
N GLY A 4 -1.17 45.45 1.89
CA GLY A 4 -2.03 44.37 1.40
C GLY A 4 -1.51 43.02 1.90
N SER A 5 -2.38 42.28 2.58
CA SER A 5 -2.19 40.86 2.85
C SER A 5 -2.41 40.08 1.55
N ILE A 6 -1.32 39.54 0.98
CA ILE A 6 -1.40 38.54 -0.08
C ILE A 6 -1.57 37.19 0.63
N GLU A 7 -2.82 36.83 0.94
CA GLU A 7 -3.16 35.43 1.21
C GLU A 7 -3.17 34.72 -0.15
N GLY A 8 -2.09 33.99 -0.43
CA GLY A 8 -2.01 33.09 -1.57
C GLY A 8 -2.98 31.94 -1.37
N ASN A 9 -4.20 32.07 -1.89
CA ASN A 9 -5.13 30.97 -2.06
C ASN A 9 -4.55 30.02 -3.12
N PHE A 10 -3.83 28.98 -2.70
CA PHE A 10 -3.48 27.87 -3.59
C PHE A 10 -4.78 27.15 -3.97
N GLN A 11 -5.33 27.49 -5.14
CA GLN A 11 -6.36 26.67 -5.78
C GLN A 11 -5.73 25.31 -6.11
N LYS A 12 -6.10 24.28 -5.35
CA LYS A 12 -5.80 22.88 -5.67
C LYS A 12 -6.27 22.60 -7.10
N ASN A 13 -5.39 22.16 -7.99
CA ASN A 13 -5.85 21.76 -9.32
C ASN A 13 -6.77 20.54 -9.15
N LEU A 14 -7.81 20.44 -9.98
CA LEU A 14 -8.78 19.34 -9.91
C LEU A 14 -8.15 17.95 -10.02
N THR A 15 -6.91 17.86 -10.54
CA THR A 15 -6.15 16.61 -10.71
C THR A 15 -5.10 16.36 -9.63
N ASP A 16 -5.00 17.22 -8.62
CA ASP A 16 -4.05 17.02 -7.52
C ASP A 16 -4.66 16.07 -6.49
N ILE A 17 -4.00 14.95 -6.23
CA ILE A 17 -4.51 13.89 -5.35
C ILE A 17 -3.45 13.56 -4.31
N ARG A 18 -3.86 13.47 -3.05
CA ARG A 18 -2.99 13.08 -1.94
C ARG A 18 -3.50 11.77 -1.34
N ILE A 19 -2.65 10.76 -1.31
CA ILE A 19 -3.02 9.43 -0.81
C ILE A 19 -2.19 9.09 0.41
N ALA A 20 -2.87 8.75 1.50
CA ALA A 20 -2.24 8.18 2.69
C ALA A 20 -2.17 6.65 2.56
N ILE A 21 -1.06 6.07 2.99
CA ILE A 21 -0.81 4.63 2.87
C ILE A 21 -0.39 4.09 4.23
N ALA A 22 -1.17 3.17 4.76
CA ALA A 22 -0.89 2.45 5.99
C ALA A 22 -0.39 1.05 5.64
N GLY A 23 0.82 0.71 6.10
CA GLY A 23 1.38 -0.61 5.90
C GLY A 23 1.60 -1.37 7.18
N ASP A 24 1.38 -2.69 7.07
CA ASP A 24 1.71 -3.73 8.04
C ASP A 24 1.32 -3.32 9.46
N LEU A 25 0.02 -3.16 9.68
CA LEU A 25 -0.50 -2.60 10.92
C LEU A 25 -0.17 -3.47 12.13
N HIS A 26 -0.19 -4.80 11.97
CA HIS A 26 0.06 -5.78 13.05
C HIS A 26 -0.73 -5.46 14.33
N GLY A 27 -2.01 -5.11 14.17
CA GLY A 27 -2.92 -4.73 15.26
C GLY A 27 -2.82 -3.27 15.72
N SER A 28 -1.84 -2.50 15.22
CA SER A 28 -1.64 -1.10 15.55
C SER A 28 -2.56 -0.17 14.75
N TRP A 29 -3.87 -0.30 14.98
CA TRP A 29 -4.89 0.62 14.47
C TRP A 29 -5.92 0.94 15.56
N SER A 30 -6.07 2.23 15.89
CA SER A 30 -6.95 2.73 16.94
C SER A 30 -7.88 3.85 16.43
N GLN A 31 -8.70 4.39 17.33
CA GLN A 31 -9.49 5.59 17.05
C GLN A 31 -8.59 6.79 16.75
N ASP A 32 -7.43 6.90 17.38
CA ASP A 32 -6.48 7.99 17.13
C ASP A 32 -5.95 7.97 15.68
N ASP A 33 -5.75 6.78 15.08
CA ASP A 33 -5.39 6.69 13.66
C ASP A 33 -6.49 7.26 12.76
N LEU A 34 -7.75 6.97 13.09
CA LEU A 34 -8.90 7.47 12.34
C LEU A 34 -9.04 8.98 12.49
N ASP A 35 -8.92 9.51 13.71
CA ASP A 35 -9.04 10.94 13.98
C ASP A 35 -7.92 11.72 13.28
N LEU A 36 -6.67 11.25 13.38
CA LEU A 36 -5.54 11.81 12.67
C LEU A 36 -5.75 11.77 11.14
N LEU A 37 -6.23 10.65 10.61
CA LEU A 37 -6.47 10.51 9.17
C LEU A 37 -7.55 11.47 8.66
N LEU A 38 -8.61 11.69 9.45
CA LEU A 38 -9.67 12.65 9.13
C LEU A 38 -9.14 14.09 9.18
N GLU A 39 -8.27 14.42 10.13
CA GLU A 39 -7.62 15.73 10.22
C GLU A 39 -6.66 15.99 9.05
N LEU A 40 -5.85 14.99 8.66
CA LEU A 40 -4.96 15.05 7.51
C LEU A 40 -5.71 15.21 6.18
N ASN A 41 -6.96 14.73 6.13
CA ASN A 41 -7.88 14.83 4.99
C ASN A 41 -7.22 14.48 3.63
N PRO A 42 -6.63 13.27 3.49
CA PRO A 42 -6.20 12.78 2.18
C PRO A 42 -7.42 12.49 1.29
N ASP A 43 -7.20 12.50 -0.02
CA ASP A 43 -8.23 12.18 -1.02
C ASP A 43 -8.52 10.67 -1.11
N GLY A 44 -7.59 9.84 -0.63
CA GLY A 44 -7.74 8.38 -0.58
C GLY A 44 -6.77 7.72 0.41
N VAL A 45 -7.08 6.48 0.76
CA VAL A 45 -6.35 5.71 1.78
C VAL A 45 -6.11 4.29 1.28
N LEU A 46 -4.88 3.82 1.39
CA LEU A 46 -4.50 2.47 0.99
C LEU A 46 -3.99 1.68 2.19
N PHE A 47 -4.40 0.41 2.27
CA PHE A 47 -3.88 -0.56 3.23
C PHE A 47 -3.21 -1.70 2.48
N VAL A 48 -1.91 -1.91 2.73
CA VAL A 48 -1.12 -2.97 2.07
C VAL A 48 -1.18 -4.30 2.81
N GLY A 49 -2.07 -4.48 3.78
CA GLY A 49 -2.28 -5.76 4.47
C GLY A 49 -1.48 -5.92 5.75
N ASP A 50 -1.45 -7.15 6.26
CA ASP A 50 -1.01 -7.51 7.61
C ASP A 50 -1.66 -6.61 8.65
N LEU A 51 -2.99 -6.56 8.59
CA LEU A 51 -3.82 -5.74 9.44
C LEU A 51 -3.72 -6.19 10.90
N SER A 52 -3.99 -7.47 11.18
CA SER A 52 -4.02 -7.99 12.56
C SER A 52 -4.27 -9.50 12.71
N ASP A 53 -3.60 -10.36 11.94
CA ASP A 53 -3.70 -11.82 12.10
C ASP A 53 -5.15 -12.38 12.06
N GLY A 54 -6.07 -11.71 11.35
CA GLY A 54 -7.48 -12.09 11.27
C GLY A 54 -8.41 -11.46 12.32
N ASP A 55 -7.91 -10.54 13.16
CA ASP A 55 -8.76 -9.83 14.12
C ASP A 55 -9.74 -8.85 13.45
N LEU A 56 -11.02 -9.21 13.50
CA LEU A 56 -12.11 -8.44 12.89
C LEU A 56 -12.29 -7.03 13.49
N ARG A 57 -11.72 -6.72 14.67
CA ARG A 57 -11.80 -5.38 15.27
C ARG A 57 -11.12 -4.33 14.41
N ILE A 58 -9.96 -4.66 13.83
CA ILE A 58 -9.21 -3.73 12.98
C ILE A 58 -9.94 -3.49 11.67
N VAL A 59 -10.46 -4.55 11.05
CA VAL A 59 -11.30 -4.43 9.84
C VAL A 59 -12.54 -3.56 10.10
N ARG A 60 -13.21 -3.73 11.25
CA ARG A 60 -14.32 -2.85 11.66
C ARG A 60 -13.87 -1.41 11.83
N GLY A 61 -12.68 -1.16 12.36
CA GLY A 61 -12.08 0.18 12.45
C GLY A 61 -11.85 0.81 11.08
N ILE A 62 -11.25 0.07 10.14
CA ILE A 62 -11.01 0.52 8.77
C ILE A 62 -12.33 0.80 8.03
N ASN A 63 -13.37 0.03 8.31
CA ASN A 63 -14.67 0.24 7.66
C ASN A 63 -15.38 1.53 8.11
N LYS A 64 -14.98 2.13 9.25
CA LYS A 64 -15.48 3.44 9.69
C LYS A 64 -14.90 4.62 8.91
N ILE A 65 -13.82 4.41 8.14
CA ILE A 65 -13.18 5.47 7.35
C ILE A 65 -14.15 5.90 6.24
N SER A 66 -14.53 7.18 6.22
CA SER A 66 -15.40 7.78 5.21
C SER A 66 -14.67 8.17 3.92
N ILE A 67 -13.34 8.29 3.97
CA ILE A 67 -12.47 8.59 2.84
C ILE A 67 -12.41 7.37 1.89
N PRO A 68 -12.35 7.55 0.55
CA PRO A 68 -12.11 6.46 -0.39
C PRO A 68 -10.96 5.55 0.07
N THR A 69 -11.25 4.26 0.24
CA THR A 69 -10.32 3.31 0.85
C THR A 69 -10.17 2.08 -0.02
N SER A 70 -8.93 1.62 -0.24
CA SER A 70 -8.65 0.31 -0.81
C SER A 70 -7.78 -0.52 0.14
N VAL A 71 -8.07 -1.81 0.21
CA VAL A 71 -7.39 -2.78 1.06
C VAL A 71 -7.02 -4.00 0.23
N VAL A 72 -5.79 -4.46 0.40
CA VAL A 72 -5.38 -5.84 0.10
C VAL A 72 -4.96 -6.49 1.41
N LEU A 73 -5.43 -7.70 1.67
CA LEU A 73 -5.07 -8.45 2.88
C LEU A 73 -3.67 -9.06 2.74
N GLY A 74 -2.93 -9.13 3.84
CA GLY A 74 -1.58 -9.71 3.92
C GLY A 74 -1.54 -11.15 4.39
N ASN A 75 -0.35 -11.76 4.41
CA ASN A 75 -0.24 -13.18 4.74
C ASN A 75 -0.66 -13.52 6.17
N HIS A 76 -0.57 -12.56 7.10
CA HIS A 76 -1.07 -12.75 8.46
C HIS A 76 -2.60 -12.73 8.50
N ASP A 77 -3.23 -11.92 7.66
CA ASP A 77 -4.69 -11.71 7.68
C ASP A 77 -5.49 -12.95 7.28
N ARG A 78 -4.92 -13.91 6.54
CA ARG A 78 -5.61 -15.18 6.26
C ARG A 78 -5.97 -15.97 7.52
N GLY A 79 -5.37 -15.64 8.66
CA GLY A 79 -5.52 -16.37 9.91
C GLY A 79 -4.84 -17.75 9.84
N ARG A 80 -5.23 -18.64 10.74
CA ARG A 80 -4.71 -20.02 10.83
C ARG A 80 -5.79 -21.07 10.63
N ASP A 81 -7.01 -20.63 10.34
CA ASP A 81 -8.17 -21.49 10.17
C ASP A 81 -8.24 -21.96 8.71
N GLY A 82 -7.83 -23.21 8.48
CA GLY A 82 -7.83 -23.85 7.16
C GLY A 82 -9.19 -23.86 6.44
N SER A 83 -10.30 -23.68 7.16
CA SER A 83 -11.63 -23.57 6.54
C SER A 83 -11.85 -22.24 5.82
N GLY A 84 -11.01 -21.22 6.08
CA GLY A 84 -11.10 -19.90 5.47
C GLY A 84 -12.16 -18.99 6.07
N ASN A 85 -12.89 -19.41 7.11
CA ASN A 85 -13.98 -18.60 7.68
C ASN A 85 -13.50 -17.25 8.22
N VAL A 86 -12.34 -17.20 8.86
CA VAL A 86 -11.75 -15.94 9.36
C VAL A 86 -11.43 -14.99 8.22
N LEU A 87 -10.89 -15.51 7.12
CA LEU A 87 -10.58 -14.73 5.92
C LEU A 87 -11.87 -14.25 5.26
N GLN A 88 -12.87 -15.13 5.07
CA GLN A 88 -14.17 -14.77 4.51
C GLN A 88 -14.85 -13.68 5.33
N ALA A 89 -14.87 -13.79 6.66
CA ALA A 89 -15.48 -12.79 7.54
C ALA A 89 -14.81 -11.41 7.42
N GLN A 90 -13.50 -11.36 7.21
CA GLN A 90 -12.81 -10.09 6.96
C GLN A 90 -13.19 -9.50 5.60
N LEU A 91 -13.26 -10.33 4.55
CA LEU A 91 -13.67 -9.89 3.23
C LEU A 91 -15.10 -9.36 3.23
N ASP A 92 -16.02 -10.05 3.92
CA ASP A 92 -17.42 -9.64 4.07
C ASP A 92 -17.53 -8.28 4.79
N LEU A 93 -16.72 -8.07 5.84
CA LEU A 93 -16.70 -6.80 6.57
C LEU A 93 -16.05 -5.67 5.78
N LEU A 94 -14.99 -5.95 5.01
CA LEU A 94 -14.35 -4.96 4.13
C LEU A 94 -15.27 -4.56 2.97
N GLY A 95 -16.08 -5.51 2.47
CA GLY A 95 -16.96 -5.28 1.33
C GLY A 95 -16.20 -4.68 0.15
N GLU A 96 -16.68 -3.52 -0.33
CA GLU A 96 -16.11 -2.84 -1.50
C GLU A 96 -14.71 -2.23 -1.25
N LYS A 97 -14.28 -2.10 0.01
CA LYS A 97 -12.92 -1.63 0.32
C LYS A 97 -11.87 -2.67 -0.04
N ASN A 98 -12.20 -3.95 -0.07
CA ASN A 98 -11.29 -4.98 -0.58
C ASN A 98 -11.18 -4.88 -2.10
N CYS A 99 -9.97 -4.69 -2.63
CA CYS A 99 -9.74 -4.60 -4.07
C CYS A 99 -8.89 -5.75 -4.63
N SER A 100 -8.61 -6.79 -3.85
CA SER A 100 -7.80 -7.92 -4.31
C SER A 100 -8.35 -8.51 -5.62
N TRP A 101 -7.44 -8.68 -6.59
CA TRP A 101 -7.74 -9.12 -7.96
C TRP A 101 -8.78 -8.28 -8.72
N ASN A 102 -9.05 -7.05 -8.29
CA ASN A 102 -10.09 -6.21 -8.85
C ASN A 102 -9.65 -4.75 -8.97
N LEU A 103 -10.38 -4.00 -9.79
CA LEU A 103 -10.33 -2.53 -9.78
C LEU A 103 -11.11 -2.04 -8.56
N SER A 104 -10.50 -1.16 -7.76
CA SER A 104 -11.16 -0.57 -6.61
C SER A 104 -12.31 0.35 -7.03
N LYS A 105 -13.38 0.34 -6.25
CA LYS A 105 -14.60 1.12 -6.52
C LYS A 105 -14.53 2.50 -5.87
N TRP A 106 -13.51 3.29 -6.21
CA TRP A 106 -13.45 4.67 -5.76
C TRP A 106 -14.46 5.53 -6.52
N SER A 107 -15.11 6.46 -5.81
CA SER A 107 -15.89 7.52 -6.45
C SER A 107 -15.01 8.60 -7.09
N LEU A 108 -13.74 8.66 -6.67
CA LEU A 108 -12.69 9.51 -7.22
C LEU A 108 -12.43 9.08 -8.68
N LYS A 109 -12.63 10.00 -9.62
CA LYS A 109 -12.39 9.81 -11.07
C LYS A 109 -11.02 10.32 -11.51
N GLU A 110 -10.07 10.41 -10.58
CA GLU A 110 -8.76 11.00 -10.82
C GLU A 110 -7.61 9.98 -10.65
N LEU A 111 -7.85 8.81 -10.06
CA LEU A 111 -6.86 7.73 -9.88
C LEU A 111 -7.53 6.35 -9.97
N SER A 112 -6.90 5.42 -10.68
CA SER A 112 -7.31 4.01 -10.70
C SER A 112 -6.44 3.18 -9.77
N VAL A 113 -7.06 2.39 -8.88
CA VAL A 113 -6.36 1.48 -7.97
C VAL A 113 -6.72 0.04 -8.28
N VAL A 114 -5.75 -0.80 -8.64
CA VAL A 114 -5.94 -2.24 -8.88
C VAL A 114 -5.28 -3.05 -7.78
N GLY A 115 -6.03 -3.95 -7.14
CA GLY A 115 -5.45 -4.86 -6.15
C GLY A 115 -4.83 -6.09 -6.79
N ALA A 116 -3.66 -6.46 -6.28
CA ALA A 116 -2.98 -7.71 -6.59
C ALA A 116 -3.57 -8.88 -5.77
N ARG A 117 -2.83 -10.00 -5.75
CA ARG A 117 -3.20 -11.20 -5.01
C ARG A 117 -3.35 -10.93 -3.50
N PRO A 118 -4.46 -11.36 -2.86
CA PRO A 118 -4.61 -11.29 -1.42
C PRO A 118 -3.74 -12.31 -0.71
N CYS A 119 -3.39 -12.01 0.54
CA CYS A 119 -2.77 -12.94 1.48
C CYS A 119 -1.44 -13.56 1.03
N SER A 120 -0.75 -12.88 0.10
CA SER A 120 0.53 -13.35 -0.42
C SER A 120 1.59 -13.36 0.68
N GLY A 121 2.34 -14.45 0.82
CA GLY A 121 3.52 -14.48 1.70
C GLY A 121 4.83 -14.15 0.99
N GLY A 122 4.77 -13.62 -0.23
CA GLY A 122 5.93 -13.44 -1.10
C GLY A 122 6.55 -14.75 -1.57
N GLY A 123 7.75 -14.67 -2.13
CA GLY A 123 8.57 -15.83 -2.51
C GLY A 123 8.05 -16.57 -3.76
N GLY A 124 7.44 -15.87 -4.71
CA GLY A 124 6.93 -16.41 -5.95
C GLY A 124 5.41 -16.53 -5.98
N PHE A 125 4.87 -17.71 -6.28
CA PHE A 125 3.43 -17.93 -6.31
C PHE A 125 3.00 -19.15 -5.49
N PHE A 126 2.21 -18.90 -4.43
CA PHE A 126 1.65 -19.95 -3.59
C PHE A 126 0.35 -19.46 -2.93
N LEU A 127 -0.63 -20.36 -2.82
CA LEU A 127 -1.87 -20.12 -2.08
C LEU A 127 -1.94 -21.12 -0.93
N THR A 128 -2.22 -20.62 0.27
CA THR A 128 -2.40 -21.48 1.43
C THR A 128 -3.79 -22.10 1.46
N PRO A 129 -4.02 -23.15 2.28
CA PRO A 129 -5.34 -23.75 2.42
C PRO A 129 -6.44 -22.74 2.75
N GLU A 130 -6.18 -21.76 3.62
CA GLU A 130 -7.15 -20.72 4.00
C GLU A 130 -7.59 -19.88 2.80
N VAL A 131 -6.64 -19.49 1.96
CA VAL A 131 -6.90 -18.71 0.74
C VAL A 131 -7.62 -19.55 -0.30
N LYS A 132 -7.23 -20.83 -0.45
CA LYS A 132 -7.90 -21.76 -1.37
C LYS A 132 -9.35 -22.05 -0.96
N SER A 133 -9.63 -22.16 0.34
CA SER A 133 -10.99 -22.39 0.84
C SER A 133 -11.94 -21.23 0.50
N VAL A 134 -11.43 -20.00 0.41
CA VAL A 134 -12.21 -18.80 0.09
C VAL A 134 -12.29 -18.54 -1.42
N PHE A 135 -11.16 -18.60 -2.11
CA PHE A 135 -11.04 -18.15 -3.50
C PHE A 135 -10.97 -19.29 -4.53
N GLY A 136 -10.90 -20.54 -4.06
CA GLY A 136 -10.64 -21.71 -4.88
C GLY A 136 -9.16 -21.87 -5.27
N ASP A 137 -8.88 -22.91 -6.06
CA ASP A 137 -7.56 -23.16 -6.63
C ASP A 137 -7.27 -22.20 -7.79
N VAL A 138 -6.83 -20.99 -7.45
CA VAL A 138 -6.36 -20.00 -8.41
C VAL A 138 -4.93 -20.33 -8.86
N SER A 139 -4.75 -20.53 -10.17
CA SER A 139 -3.43 -20.76 -10.74
C SER A 139 -2.61 -19.48 -10.85
N LEU A 140 -1.31 -19.61 -11.13
CA LEU A 140 -0.44 -18.47 -11.45
C LEU A 140 -1.02 -17.64 -12.61
N ASP A 141 -1.37 -18.31 -13.71
CA ASP A 141 -1.89 -17.65 -14.91
C ASP A 141 -3.25 -16.98 -14.66
N GLU A 142 -4.12 -17.60 -13.85
CA GLU A 142 -5.39 -17.01 -13.44
C GLU A 142 -5.19 -15.76 -12.56
N SER A 143 -4.24 -15.80 -11.62
CA SER A 143 -3.90 -14.62 -10.81
C SER A 143 -3.39 -13.46 -11.69
N VAL A 144 -2.47 -13.76 -12.62
CA VAL A 144 -1.98 -12.79 -13.61
C VAL A 144 -3.15 -12.23 -14.43
N PHE A 145 -4.00 -13.10 -14.96
CA PHE A 145 -5.14 -12.73 -15.78
C PHE A 145 -6.09 -11.78 -15.04
N ARG A 146 -6.37 -12.05 -13.76
CA ARG A 146 -7.23 -11.19 -12.93
C ARG A 146 -6.64 -9.79 -12.74
N ILE A 147 -5.35 -9.70 -12.38
CA ILE A 147 -4.66 -8.40 -12.20
C ILE A 147 -4.66 -7.61 -13.51
N VAL A 148 -4.31 -8.26 -14.63
CA VAL A 148 -4.26 -7.62 -15.96
C VAL A 148 -5.65 -7.19 -16.43
N SER A 149 -6.68 -8.01 -16.19
CA SER A 149 -8.07 -7.70 -16.57
C SER A 149 -8.64 -6.55 -15.75
N ALA A 150 -8.32 -6.47 -14.45
CA ALA A 150 -8.64 -5.33 -13.61
C ALA A 150 -7.98 -4.04 -14.13
N ALA A 151 -6.70 -4.10 -14.50
CA ALA A 151 -6.00 -2.96 -15.09
C ALA A 151 -6.53 -2.55 -16.48
N LYS A 152 -7.02 -3.49 -17.29
CA LYS A 152 -7.71 -3.18 -18.56
C LYS A 152 -9.08 -2.52 -18.36
N SER A 153 -9.73 -2.79 -17.23
CA SER A 153 -11.03 -2.20 -16.90
C SER A 153 -10.90 -0.78 -16.35
N ALA A 154 -9.68 -0.37 -15.95
CA ALA A 154 -9.38 0.98 -15.50
C ALA A 154 -9.34 1.98 -16.68
N PRO A 155 -9.88 3.20 -16.53
CA PRO A 155 -9.73 4.25 -17.54
C PRO A 155 -8.26 4.53 -17.88
N LEU A 156 -7.95 4.61 -19.19
CA LEU A 156 -6.57 4.74 -19.69
C LEU A 156 -5.97 6.13 -19.49
N ASP A 157 -6.83 7.14 -19.34
CA ASP A 157 -6.48 8.54 -19.16
C ASP A 157 -6.13 8.91 -17.70
N LEU A 158 -6.52 8.07 -16.74
CA LEU A 158 -6.20 8.23 -15.33
C LEU A 158 -4.89 7.52 -14.97
N PRO A 159 -4.11 8.00 -14.00
CA PRO A 159 -2.98 7.25 -13.46
C PRO A 159 -3.43 5.90 -12.88
N LEU A 160 -2.58 4.88 -12.99
CA LEU A 160 -2.79 3.54 -12.44
C LEU A 160 -1.83 3.27 -11.30
N LEU A 161 -2.42 3.00 -10.14
CA LEU A 161 -1.75 2.47 -8.96
C LEU A 161 -2.09 0.99 -8.79
N ILE A 162 -1.07 0.16 -8.57
CA ILE A 162 -1.27 -1.25 -8.19
C ILE A 162 -1.00 -1.40 -6.69
N LEU A 163 -1.98 -1.91 -5.95
CA LEU A 163 -1.90 -2.19 -4.52
C LEU A 163 -1.65 -3.68 -4.30
N ALA A 164 -0.61 -4.04 -3.56
CA ALA A 164 -0.30 -5.42 -3.21
C ALA A 164 0.08 -5.53 -1.73
N HIS A 165 0.12 -6.75 -1.19
CA HIS A 165 0.78 -6.97 0.10
C HIS A 165 2.26 -7.25 -0.07
N SER A 166 2.64 -8.22 -0.91
CA SER A 166 4.04 -8.43 -1.30
C SER A 166 4.34 -7.73 -2.63
N GLY A 167 5.51 -7.10 -2.73
CA GLY A 167 5.97 -6.48 -3.98
C GLY A 167 6.31 -7.51 -5.06
N PRO A 168 6.55 -7.10 -6.32
CA PRO A 168 6.85 -8.01 -7.41
C PRO A 168 8.25 -8.64 -7.30
N VAL A 169 8.44 -9.79 -7.94
CA VAL A 169 9.78 -10.31 -8.23
C VAL A 169 10.62 -9.33 -9.06
N GLY A 170 11.94 -9.43 -8.97
CA GLY A 170 12.91 -8.58 -9.65
C GLY A 170 13.46 -7.44 -8.77
N LEU A 171 12.95 -7.30 -7.55
CA LEU A 171 13.30 -6.22 -6.61
C LEU A 171 13.96 -6.72 -5.31
N GLY A 172 14.37 -7.98 -5.25
CA GLY A 172 14.88 -8.62 -4.03
C GLY A 172 16.31 -9.18 -4.13
N SER A 173 17.21 -8.47 -4.83
CA SER A 173 18.61 -8.92 -5.02
C SER A 173 19.41 -9.13 -3.72
N GLU A 174 19.16 -8.31 -2.70
CA GLU A 174 19.85 -8.30 -1.41
C GLU A 174 18.82 -8.21 -0.27
N ALA A 175 19.20 -8.51 0.97
CA ALA A 175 18.30 -8.44 2.12
C ALA A 175 17.70 -7.02 2.33
N SER A 176 18.46 -6.00 1.95
CA SER A 176 18.07 -4.59 2.01
C SER A 176 17.40 -4.06 0.72
N SER A 177 17.18 -4.90 -0.29
CA SER A 177 16.40 -4.56 -1.49
C SER A 177 14.91 -4.64 -1.19
N LEU A 178 14.08 -3.89 -1.93
CA LEU A 178 12.62 -3.70 -1.71
C LEU A 178 11.85 -5.00 -1.40
N CYS A 179 12.16 -6.08 -2.13
CA CYS A 179 11.54 -7.40 -1.96
C CYS A 179 12.54 -8.46 -1.46
N GLY A 180 13.61 -8.06 -0.78
CA GLY A 180 14.64 -8.95 -0.28
C GLY A 180 14.24 -9.67 1.01
N ARG A 181 14.42 -10.99 1.07
CA ARG A 181 14.22 -11.76 2.31
C ARG A 181 15.38 -11.56 3.28
N ASP A 182 15.07 -11.09 4.48
CA ASP A 182 16.04 -10.76 5.52
C ASP A 182 15.87 -11.57 6.81
N TRP A 183 14.92 -12.49 6.89
CA TRP A 183 14.71 -13.38 8.05
C TRP A 183 15.32 -14.77 7.92
N LYS A 184 15.94 -15.09 6.78
CA LYS A 184 16.61 -16.38 6.55
C LYS A 184 17.72 -16.24 5.51
N LEU A 185 18.90 -16.78 5.85
CA LEU A 185 20.08 -16.82 4.97
C LEU A 185 20.06 -18.06 4.04
N PRO A 186 20.58 -17.95 2.80
CA PRO A 186 20.97 -16.70 2.13
C PRO A 186 19.73 -15.84 1.84
N SER A 187 19.96 -14.53 1.70
CA SER A 187 18.93 -13.63 1.16
C SER A 187 18.57 -14.05 -0.26
N MET A 188 17.33 -13.79 -0.66
CA MET A 188 16.86 -14.03 -2.01
C MET A 188 15.66 -13.14 -2.33
N ASP A 189 15.29 -13.08 -3.60
CA ASP A 189 14.11 -12.37 -4.03
C ASP A 189 12.85 -13.03 -3.46
N TRP A 190 12.09 -12.23 -2.73
CA TRP A 190 10.87 -12.62 -2.03
C TRP A 190 9.62 -11.97 -2.62
N GLY A 191 9.72 -11.43 -3.84
CA GLY A 191 8.58 -10.85 -4.53
C GLY A 191 7.57 -11.87 -5.08
N ASP A 192 6.42 -11.35 -5.49
CA ASP A 192 5.31 -12.06 -6.11
C ASP A 192 5.55 -12.27 -7.60
N LYS A 193 5.51 -13.54 -8.03
CA LYS A 193 5.77 -13.92 -9.43
C LYS A 193 4.62 -13.51 -10.36
N ASP A 194 3.39 -13.70 -9.92
CA ASP A 194 2.19 -13.27 -10.63
C ASP A 194 2.16 -11.74 -10.79
N LEU A 195 2.48 -10.99 -9.74
CA LEU A 195 2.53 -9.53 -9.83
C LEU A 195 3.60 -9.04 -10.82
N GLY A 196 4.80 -9.62 -10.79
CA GLY A 196 5.85 -9.29 -11.77
C GLY A 196 5.42 -9.53 -13.21
N ILE A 197 4.83 -10.71 -13.49
CA ILE A 197 4.32 -11.03 -14.83
C ILE A 197 3.17 -10.09 -15.22
N ALA A 198 2.26 -9.78 -14.30
CA ALA A 198 1.12 -8.91 -14.56
C ALA A 198 1.58 -7.49 -14.93
N ILE A 199 2.56 -6.92 -14.22
CA ILE A 199 3.13 -5.60 -14.54
C ILE A 199 3.71 -5.59 -15.96
N ASP A 200 4.48 -6.61 -16.33
CA ASP A 200 5.04 -6.74 -17.68
C ASP A 200 3.96 -6.87 -18.78
N GLN A 201 2.84 -7.51 -18.47
CA GLN A 201 1.70 -7.58 -19.39
C GLN A 201 0.93 -6.27 -19.48
N ILE A 202 0.75 -5.56 -18.36
CA ILE A 202 0.07 -4.26 -18.31
C ILE A 202 0.84 -3.24 -19.16
N ARG A 203 2.17 -3.24 -19.09
CA ARG A 203 3.08 -2.39 -19.88
C ARG A 203 2.87 -2.43 -21.38
N LYS A 204 2.28 -3.49 -21.91
CA LYS A 204 1.97 -3.60 -23.34
C LYS A 204 0.89 -2.62 -23.79
N PHE A 205 0.09 -2.07 -22.86
CA PHE A 205 -0.97 -1.11 -23.17
C PHE A 205 -0.99 0.14 -22.28
N ARG A 206 -0.30 0.14 -21.13
CA ARG A 206 -0.07 1.33 -20.28
C ARG A 206 1.05 1.08 -19.27
N VAL A 207 1.73 2.13 -18.81
CA VAL A 207 2.72 2.02 -17.72
C VAL A 207 2.01 2.30 -16.39
N PRO A 208 2.05 1.42 -15.38
CA PRO A 208 1.61 1.78 -14.03
C PRO A 208 2.53 2.85 -13.45
N GLU A 209 1.97 3.93 -12.93
CA GLU A 209 2.70 5.02 -12.30
C GLU A 209 3.32 4.59 -10.97
N LEU A 210 2.60 3.78 -10.20
CA LEU A 210 2.99 3.36 -8.86
C LEU A 210 2.54 1.94 -8.53
N VAL A 211 3.43 1.15 -7.94
CA VAL A 211 3.12 -0.12 -7.29
C VAL A 211 3.44 0.04 -5.80
N VAL A 212 2.40 -0.04 -4.96
CA VAL A 212 2.51 0.09 -3.50
C VAL A 212 2.32 -1.27 -2.86
N PHE A 213 3.22 -1.62 -1.93
CA PHE A 213 3.17 -2.89 -1.21
C PHE A 213 3.78 -2.79 0.19
N GLY A 214 3.73 -3.88 0.94
CA GLY A 214 4.29 -4.02 2.29
C GLY A 214 5.08 -5.32 2.45
N HIS A 215 4.73 -6.12 3.46
CA HIS A 215 5.26 -7.46 3.77
C HIS A 215 6.70 -7.48 4.29
N THR A 216 7.65 -7.09 3.44
CA THR A 216 9.03 -6.99 3.88
C THR A 216 9.11 -5.70 4.72
N HIS A 217 9.39 -5.79 6.03
CA HIS A 217 9.38 -4.63 6.94
C HIS A 217 10.61 -3.73 6.77
N HIS A 218 10.47 -2.40 6.92
CA HIS A 218 11.54 -1.42 6.72
C HIS A 218 12.82 -1.73 7.52
N GLN A 219 12.69 -2.06 8.80
CA GLN A 219 13.81 -2.48 9.63
C GLN A 219 14.15 -3.94 9.34
N LEU A 220 15.44 -4.21 9.11
CA LEU A 220 15.88 -5.57 8.81
C LEU A 220 15.84 -6.46 10.06
N ARG A 221 15.23 -7.64 9.94
CA ARG A 221 15.20 -8.65 11.01
C ARG A 221 16.58 -9.23 11.28
N ILE A 222 17.36 -9.52 10.25
CA ILE A 222 18.77 -9.92 10.35
C ILE A 222 19.61 -8.80 9.76
N GLY A 223 20.14 -7.94 10.62
CA GLY A 223 21.03 -6.86 10.18
C GLY A 223 21.28 -5.74 11.18
N GLY A 224 20.82 -5.89 12.43
CA GLY A 224 20.94 -4.86 13.46
C GLY A 224 19.98 -3.71 13.18
N ASN A 225 20.49 -2.48 13.23
CA ASN A 225 19.69 -1.26 13.02
C ASN A 225 19.64 -0.83 11.54
N ARG A 226 19.99 -1.72 10.61
CA ARG A 226 19.94 -1.41 9.18
C ARG A 226 18.51 -1.44 8.66
N THR A 227 18.24 -0.59 7.69
CA THR A 227 16.95 -0.50 7.01
C THR A 227 17.06 -0.95 5.55
N ARG A 228 15.93 -1.38 5.00
CA ARG A 228 15.74 -1.70 3.58
C ARG A 228 15.51 -0.41 2.78
N LYS A 229 15.91 -0.40 1.50
CA LYS A 229 15.44 0.56 0.51
C LYS A 229 13.92 0.42 0.31
N THR A 230 13.18 1.51 0.51
CA THR A 230 11.72 1.48 0.45
C THR A 230 11.15 2.02 -0.87
N PHE A 231 11.99 2.60 -1.72
CA PHE A 231 11.59 3.17 -3.01
C PHE A 231 12.55 2.80 -4.13
N ALA A 232 11.99 2.59 -5.32
CA ALA A 232 12.74 2.47 -6.56
C ALA A 232 11.86 2.93 -7.73
N GLN A 233 12.49 3.38 -8.81
CA GLN A 233 11.84 3.58 -10.11
C GLN A 233 12.62 2.78 -11.15
N ASP A 234 11.90 2.07 -12.01
CA ASP A 234 12.55 1.33 -13.10
C ASP A 234 12.68 2.16 -14.38
N LEU A 235 13.36 1.57 -15.37
CA LEU A 235 13.65 2.21 -16.66
C LEU A 235 12.40 2.50 -17.50
N TRP A 236 11.24 1.92 -17.15
CA TRP A 236 9.99 2.14 -17.85
C TRP A 236 9.18 3.29 -17.20
N GLY A 237 9.64 3.79 -16.05
CA GLY A 237 9.00 4.87 -15.30
C GLY A 237 8.03 4.39 -14.22
N THR A 238 7.90 3.08 -13.98
CA THR A 238 7.08 2.58 -12.88
C THR A 238 7.81 2.79 -11.56
N SER A 239 7.14 3.43 -10.60
CA SER A 239 7.64 3.60 -9.25
C SER A 239 7.16 2.48 -8.34
N TYR A 240 7.99 2.08 -7.38
CA TYR A 240 7.73 1.02 -6.41
C TYR A 240 7.92 1.58 -5.02
N LEU A 241 6.90 1.43 -4.17
CA LEU A 241 6.92 1.90 -2.79
C LEU A 241 6.58 0.76 -1.83
N ASN A 242 7.54 0.42 -0.97
CA ASN A 242 7.32 -0.43 0.18
C ASN A 242 6.91 0.42 1.39
N ALA A 243 5.68 0.25 1.87
CA ALA A 243 5.06 0.99 2.96
C ALA A 243 5.05 0.25 4.32
N ALA A 244 5.73 -0.89 4.45
CA ALA A 244 5.76 -1.75 5.64
C ALA A 244 6.62 -1.18 6.80
N CYS A 245 6.19 -0.05 7.35
CA CYS A 245 6.83 0.54 8.52
C CYS A 245 6.35 -0.15 9.80
N VAL A 246 7.20 -0.98 10.41
CA VAL A 246 6.89 -1.72 11.65
C VAL A 246 8.05 -1.55 12.64
N PRO A 247 7.80 -1.00 13.85
CA PRO A 247 6.52 -0.46 14.33
C PRO A 247 6.14 0.85 13.62
N ARG A 248 4.84 1.06 13.40
CA ARG A 248 4.28 2.31 12.85
C ARG A 248 3.92 3.38 13.89
N ARG A 249 4.11 3.06 15.16
CA ARG A 249 3.90 3.95 16.29
C ARG A 249 5.25 4.18 16.97
N GLY A 250 5.45 5.40 17.45
CA GLY A 250 6.68 5.81 18.13
C GLY A 250 6.41 6.94 19.09
N ILE A 251 7.46 7.39 19.76
CA ILE A 251 7.43 8.54 20.66
C ILE A 251 8.61 9.43 20.27
N ASP A 252 8.38 10.74 20.13
CA ASP A 252 9.45 11.69 19.85
C ASP A 252 10.24 12.08 21.12
N SER A 253 11.27 12.91 20.96
CA SER A 253 12.11 13.37 22.08
C SER A 253 11.37 14.18 23.14
N ALA A 254 10.19 14.72 22.81
CA ALA A 254 9.35 15.48 23.73
C ALA A 254 8.33 14.58 24.46
N GLY A 255 8.27 13.28 24.13
CA GLY A 255 7.29 12.36 24.69
C GLY A 255 5.98 12.32 23.92
N GLU A 256 5.88 12.98 22.76
CA GLU A 256 4.68 13.00 21.93
C GLU A 256 4.53 11.72 21.12
N ASN A 257 3.32 11.18 21.05
CA ASN A 257 3.01 10.01 20.24
C ASN A 257 3.12 10.33 18.76
N LEU A 258 3.77 9.43 18.02
CA LEU A 258 3.91 9.52 16.57
C LEU A 258 3.17 8.38 15.87
N CYS A 259 2.58 8.69 14.72
CA CYS A 259 2.01 7.72 13.79
C CYS A 259 2.59 7.89 12.39
N HIS A 260 3.01 6.78 11.79
CA HIS A 260 3.59 6.77 10.44
C HIS A 260 2.52 6.60 9.35
N PHE A 261 2.53 7.42 8.30
CA PHE A 261 1.91 7.07 7.02
C PHE A 261 2.92 7.27 5.89
N SER A 262 2.94 6.35 4.93
CA SER A 262 3.53 6.69 3.64
C SER A 262 2.56 7.60 2.90
N TRP A 263 3.11 8.53 2.11
CA TRP A 263 2.33 9.59 1.49
C TRP A 263 2.77 9.78 0.05
N VAL A 264 1.80 9.77 -0.85
CA VAL A 264 2.05 10.02 -2.28
C VAL A 264 1.13 11.11 -2.79
N GLU A 265 1.65 11.89 -3.73
CA GLU A 265 0.89 12.95 -4.38
C GLU A 265 0.97 12.78 -5.88
N PHE A 266 -0.19 12.87 -6.53
CA PHE A 266 -0.32 12.95 -7.98
C PHE A 266 -0.69 14.37 -8.37
N SER A 267 -0.13 14.85 -9.46
CA SER A 267 -0.52 16.11 -10.10
C SER A 267 -0.47 15.91 -11.61
N ASN A 268 -1.45 16.45 -12.33
CA ASN A 268 -1.56 16.28 -13.79
C ASN A 268 -1.39 14.82 -14.24
N ASN A 269 -2.01 13.88 -13.52
CA ASN A 269 -1.95 12.43 -13.76
C ASN A 269 -0.54 11.81 -13.67
N LYS A 270 0.41 12.48 -13.00
CA LYS A 270 1.77 12.01 -12.73
C LYS A 270 2.04 11.93 -11.25
N LEU A 271 2.84 10.93 -10.85
CA LEU A 271 3.32 10.82 -9.48
C LEU A 271 4.43 11.86 -9.27
N VAL A 272 4.15 12.88 -8.45
CA VAL A 272 5.08 13.99 -8.23
C VAL A 272 5.79 13.93 -6.88
N HIS A 273 5.19 13.27 -5.89
CA HIS A 273 5.75 13.20 -4.54
C HIS A 273 5.59 11.81 -3.92
N VAL A 274 6.64 11.34 -3.24
CA VAL A 274 6.62 10.13 -2.42
C VAL A 274 7.41 10.38 -1.14
N SER A 275 6.84 10.05 0.02
CA SER A 275 7.53 10.19 1.30
C SER A 275 7.02 9.23 2.37
N HIS A 276 7.88 8.95 3.35
CA HIS A 276 7.46 8.44 4.66
C HIS A 276 7.28 9.62 5.62
N ARG A 277 6.15 9.71 6.31
CA ARG A 277 5.82 10.81 7.21
C ARG A 277 5.42 10.27 8.58
N TRP A 278 5.97 10.87 9.62
CA TRP A 278 5.59 10.64 11.00
C TRP A 278 4.85 11.87 11.51
N PHE A 279 3.60 11.67 11.89
CA PHE A 279 2.70 12.71 12.34
C PHE A 279 2.52 12.66 13.85
N ARG A 280 2.36 13.83 14.46
CA ARG A 280 1.85 13.97 15.83
C ARG A 280 0.32 13.91 15.81
N ASN A 281 -0.28 13.88 16.99
CA ASN A 281 -1.73 13.85 17.15
C ASN A 281 -2.45 15.10 16.61
N ASP A 282 -1.76 16.24 16.48
CA ASP A 282 -2.29 17.49 15.92
C ASP A 282 -2.08 17.59 14.38
N ALA A 283 -1.88 16.44 13.73
CA ALA A 283 -1.56 16.31 12.31
C ALA A 283 -0.27 17.03 11.85
N SER A 284 0.53 17.60 12.75
CA SER A 284 1.83 18.18 12.40
C SER A 284 2.84 17.09 12.05
N ILE A 285 3.70 17.36 11.07
CA ILE A 285 4.77 16.44 10.68
C ILE A 285 5.93 16.56 11.68
N ALA A 286 6.23 15.49 12.40
CA ALA A 286 7.42 15.39 13.26
C ALA A 286 8.68 15.08 12.45
N TYR A 287 8.56 14.13 11.51
CA TYR A 287 9.66 13.72 10.64
C TYR A 287 9.12 13.35 9.26
N LYS A 288 9.89 13.67 8.21
CA LYS A 288 9.58 13.33 6.83
C LYS A 288 10.84 12.91 6.09
N GLU A 289 10.79 11.73 5.49
CA GLU A 289 11.77 11.26 4.52
C GLU A 289 11.16 11.39 3.12
N VAL A 290 11.76 12.22 2.27
CA VAL A 290 11.31 12.40 0.89
C VAL A 290 12.07 11.42 -0.01
N LEU A 291 11.33 10.61 -0.74
CA LEU A 291 11.85 9.55 -1.62
C LEU A 291 11.79 9.95 -3.09
N LEU A 292 10.78 10.75 -3.44
CA LEU A 292 10.61 11.37 -4.74
C LEU A 292 10.00 12.76 -4.53
N ASN A 293 10.54 13.75 -5.22
CA ASN A 293 9.94 15.07 -5.37
C ASN A 293 10.29 15.60 -6.76
N GLN A 294 9.28 15.68 -7.63
CA GLN A 294 9.39 16.18 -8.99
C GLN A 294 8.66 17.53 -9.06
N GLU A 295 9.32 18.53 -9.62
CA GLU A 295 8.64 19.77 -9.99
C GLU A 295 7.80 19.51 -11.23
N ASN A 296 6.57 20.04 -11.23
CA ASN A 296 5.67 20.03 -12.40
C ASN A 296 6.24 20.87 -13.55
#